data_AF-A0A6N4E328-F1
#
_entry.id   AF-A0A6N4E328-F1
#
_cell.length_a   1.000
_cell.length_b   1.000
_cell.length_c   1.000
_cell.angle_alpha   90.00
_cell.angle_beta   90.00
_cell.angle_gamma   90.00
#
_symmetry.space_group_name_H-M   'P 1'
#
loop_
_entity.id
_entity.type
_entity.pdbx_description
1 polymer ?
#
loop_
_entity_poly.entity_id
_entity_poly.type
_entity_poly.pdbx_seq_one_letter_code
_entity_poly.pdbx_strand_id
1 'polypeptide(L)'
;MAALLALYAGYYWGNRQVVREIPASLLRLPAPLALAPFELLDQDGETFTNSHLNGRWSLLLSGRPPPWEATRDRLTLAARVRNRLAVDPGLQRRLQVLFVYLGPEEGRPPDLGEQIRFHGERFITLEDPPSATAPLASPPGIRLIGPRGRLLGTFPDRSNPAAMAQEIIRLARSPDPAAE
;
A
#
# COMPACT_ATOMS: atom_id res chain seq x y z
N MET A 1 16.39 43.19 15.01
CA MET A 1 15.69 42.15 15.81
C MET A 1 14.29 41.81 15.31
N ALA A 2 13.46 42.78 14.88
CA ALA A 2 12.10 42.52 14.40
C ALA A 2 12.00 41.56 13.19
N ALA A 3 12.96 41.60 12.26
CA ALA A 3 12.95 40.74 11.07
C ALA A 3 13.13 39.25 11.37
N LEU A 4 13.89 38.89 12.41
CA LEU A 4 14.11 37.49 12.80
C LEU A 4 12.86 36.88 13.47
N LEU A 5 12.12 37.68 14.24
CA LEU A 5 10.86 37.27 14.85
C LEU A 5 9.76 37.06 13.79
N ALA A 6 9.72 37.92 12.76
CA ALA A 6 8.80 37.75 11.63
C ALA A 6 9.10 36.47 10.83
N LEU A 7 10.39 36.16 10.63
CA LEU A 7 10.80 34.94 9.93
C LEU A 7 10.50 33.68 10.75
N TYR A 8 10.74 33.73 12.07
CA TYR A 8 10.46 32.61 12.98
C TYR A 8 8.95 32.37 13.13
N ALA A 9 8.15 33.43 13.27
CA ALA A 9 6.70 33.35 13.29
C ALA A 9 6.16 32.85 11.93
N GLY A 10 6.71 33.32 10.81
CA GLY A 10 6.38 32.85 9.47
C GLY A 10 6.71 31.37 9.25
N TYR A 11 7.84 30.88 9.77
CA TYR A 11 8.19 29.46 9.74
C TYR A 11 7.25 28.61 10.60
N TYR A 12 6.91 29.09 11.80
CA TYR A 12 6.04 28.37 12.74
C TYR A 12 4.55 28.36 12.30
N TRP A 13 4.07 29.44 11.67
CA TRP A 13 2.71 29.53 11.12
C TRP A 13 2.58 28.98 9.70
N GLY A 14 3.61 29.09 8.87
CA GLY A 14 3.63 28.52 7.51
C GLY A 14 3.55 27.00 7.53
N ASN A 15 4.18 26.36 8.54
CA ASN A 15 4.03 24.93 8.79
C ASN A 15 2.65 24.53 9.38
N ARG A 16 1.81 25.52 9.75
CA ARG A 16 0.42 25.33 10.18
C ARG A 16 -0.59 25.68 9.09
N GLN A 17 -0.16 25.98 7.86
CA GLN A 17 -1.09 26.08 6.74
C GLN A 17 -1.70 24.70 6.49
N VAL A 18 -2.87 24.54 7.09
CA VAL A 18 -3.90 23.53 6.88
C VAL A 18 -3.69 22.84 5.54
N VAL A 19 -3.00 21.69 5.59
CA VAL A 19 -3.14 20.69 4.54
C VAL A 19 -4.64 20.43 4.51
N ARG A 20 -5.31 20.95 3.48
CA ARG A 20 -6.71 20.64 3.20
C ARG A 20 -6.78 19.12 3.28
N GLU A 21 -7.43 18.60 4.32
CA GLU A 21 -7.61 17.17 4.50
C GLU A 21 -8.41 16.71 3.30
N ILE A 22 -7.74 16.22 2.26
CA ILE A 22 -8.39 15.30 1.34
C ILE A 22 -8.61 14.08 2.19
N PRO A 23 -9.85 13.78 2.63
CA PRO A 23 -10.07 12.60 3.43
C PRO A 23 -9.62 11.42 2.58
N ALA A 24 -8.55 10.74 3.00
CA ALA A 24 -8.25 9.42 2.47
C ALA A 24 -9.23 8.44 3.11
N SER A 25 -10.51 8.62 2.81
CA SER A 25 -11.53 7.65 3.17
C SER A 25 -11.23 6.44 2.32
N LEU A 26 -10.73 5.39 2.97
CA LEU A 26 -10.75 4.06 2.39
C LEU A 26 -12.15 3.82 1.82
N LEU A 27 -12.24 3.56 0.52
CA LEU A 27 -13.50 3.14 -0.09
C LEU A 27 -13.74 1.70 0.37
N ARG A 28 -14.40 1.59 1.52
CA ARG A 28 -14.65 0.32 2.21
C ARG A 28 -15.57 -0.54 1.38
N LEU A 29 -15.28 -1.84 1.34
CA LEU A 29 -16.25 -2.81 0.86
C LEU A 29 -17.41 -2.90 1.87
N PRO A 30 -18.65 -3.20 1.40
CA PRO A 30 -19.79 -3.41 2.29
C PRO A 30 -19.52 -4.50 3.34
N ALA A 31 -18.75 -5.52 2.97
CA ALA A 31 -18.20 -6.52 3.87
C ALA A 31 -16.77 -6.88 3.45
N PRO A 32 -15.86 -7.20 4.40
CA PRO A 32 -14.52 -7.68 4.08
C PRO A 32 -14.57 -8.91 3.16
N LEU A 33 -13.94 -8.84 1.98
CA LEU A 33 -13.97 -9.91 0.99
C LEU A 33 -12.81 -10.90 1.22
N ALA A 34 -13.11 -12.20 1.33
CA ALA A 34 -12.08 -13.23 1.35
C ALA A 34 -11.46 -13.38 -0.03
N LEU A 35 -10.13 -13.42 -0.11
CA LEU A 35 -9.43 -13.73 -1.36
C LEU A 35 -9.51 -15.24 -1.62
N ALA A 36 -9.83 -15.62 -2.85
CA ALA A 36 -9.73 -17.01 -3.27
C ALA A 36 -8.29 -17.52 -3.10
N PRO A 37 -8.08 -18.84 -2.94
CA PRO A 37 -6.74 -19.42 -2.94
C PRO A 37 -5.94 -19.00 -4.18
N PHE A 38 -4.69 -18.59 -3.98
CA PHE A 38 -3.77 -18.25 -5.06
C PHE A 38 -2.36 -18.72 -4.73
N GLU A 39 -1.59 -18.99 -5.78
CA GLU A 39 -0.17 -19.30 -5.72
C GLU A 39 0.53 -18.48 -6.80
N LEU A 40 1.44 -17.62 -6.38
CA LEU A 40 2.22 -16.74 -7.23
C LEU A 40 3.71 -16.92 -6.89
N LEU A 41 4.60 -16.46 -7.75
CA LEU A 41 6.02 -16.38 -7.45
C LEU A 41 6.35 -14.96 -6.99
N ASP A 42 7.21 -14.84 -5.99
CA ASP A 42 7.79 -13.56 -5.63
C ASP A 42 9.04 -13.22 -6.46
N GLN A 43 9.62 -12.05 -6.24
CA GLN A 43 10.83 -11.62 -6.95
C GLN A 43 12.08 -12.50 -6.70
N ASP A 44 12.06 -13.36 -5.70
CA ASP A 44 13.13 -14.28 -5.34
C ASP A 44 12.85 -15.71 -5.86
N GLY A 45 11.71 -15.91 -6.54
CA GLY A 45 11.28 -17.20 -7.08
C GLY A 45 10.56 -18.09 -6.06
N GLU A 46 10.27 -17.56 -4.87
CA GLU A 46 9.59 -18.29 -3.80
C GLU A 46 8.06 -18.26 -3.99
N THR A 47 7.38 -19.34 -3.60
CA THR A 47 5.92 -19.42 -3.72
C THR A 47 5.23 -18.56 -2.66
N PHE A 48 4.47 -17.56 -3.12
CA PHE A 48 3.63 -16.70 -2.31
C PHE A 48 2.16 -17.11 -2.42
N THR A 49 1.51 -17.29 -1.26
CA THR A 49 0.12 -17.78 -1.15
C THR A 49 -0.67 -16.97 -0.11
N ASN A 50 -1.97 -17.26 0.05
CA ASN A 50 -2.82 -16.60 1.06
C ASN A 50 -2.24 -16.68 2.49
N SER A 51 -1.49 -17.74 2.82
CA SER A 51 -0.89 -17.90 4.16
C SER A 51 0.08 -16.77 4.50
N HIS A 52 0.73 -16.18 3.49
CA HIS A 52 1.67 -15.07 3.63
C HIS A 52 0.97 -13.74 3.95
N LEU A 53 -0.36 -13.67 3.84
CA LEU A 53 -1.17 -12.53 4.27
C LEU A 53 -1.53 -12.58 5.76
N ASN A 54 -1.44 -13.76 6.38
CA ASN A 54 -1.87 -13.96 7.76
C ASN A 54 -0.99 -13.19 8.75
N GLY A 55 -1.61 -12.46 9.66
CA GLY A 55 -0.94 -11.60 10.63
C GLY A 55 -0.34 -10.32 10.03
N ARG A 56 -0.53 -10.05 8.73
CA ARG A 56 0.08 -8.92 8.02
C ARG A 56 -0.94 -8.01 7.38
N TRP A 57 -0.65 -6.71 7.42
CA TRP A 57 -1.38 -5.74 6.62
C TRP A 57 -0.73 -5.67 5.24
N SER A 58 -1.52 -5.67 4.17
CA SER A 58 -0.96 -5.58 2.82
C SER A 58 -1.57 -4.42 2.04
N LEU A 59 -0.72 -3.56 1.49
CA LEU A 59 -1.09 -2.64 0.42
C LEU A 59 -0.87 -3.37 -0.90
N LEU A 60 -1.95 -3.68 -1.61
CA LEU A 60 -1.91 -4.39 -2.87
C LEU A 60 -2.05 -3.41 -4.04
N LEU A 61 -0.99 -3.31 -4.82
CA LEU A 61 -0.91 -2.54 -6.04
C LEU A 61 -0.89 -3.50 -7.23
N SER A 62 -1.52 -3.10 -8.32
CA SER A 62 -1.45 -3.84 -9.58
C SER A 62 -1.06 -2.91 -10.70
N GLY A 63 -0.19 -3.37 -11.58
CA GLY A 63 0.36 -2.56 -12.67
C GLY A 63 0.72 -3.39 -13.90
N ARG A 64 0.80 -2.70 -15.03
CA ARG A 64 1.27 -3.24 -16.32
C ARG A 64 2.55 -2.49 -16.74
N PRO A 65 3.36 -3.08 -17.65
CA PRO A 65 4.53 -2.40 -18.22
C PRO A 65 4.11 -1.17 -19.08
N PRO A 66 5.05 -0.30 -19.50
CA PRO A 66 4.96 1.17 -19.50
C PRO A 66 3.82 1.87 -20.27
N PRO A 67 3.50 3.14 -19.89
CA PRO A 67 4.32 4.04 -19.05
C PRO A 67 4.14 3.88 -17.52
N TRP A 68 5.26 3.68 -16.82
CA TRP A 68 5.40 3.34 -15.39
C TRP A 68 5.19 4.49 -14.38
N GLU A 69 4.90 5.70 -14.84
CA GLU A 69 4.91 6.89 -13.98
C GLU A 69 3.86 6.80 -12.86
N ALA A 70 2.62 6.43 -13.20
CA ALA A 70 1.56 6.23 -12.22
C ALA A 70 1.87 5.11 -11.21
N THR A 71 2.61 4.08 -11.62
CA THR A 71 3.04 2.99 -10.72
C THR A 71 4.08 3.48 -9.72
N ARG A 72 5.09 4.25 -10.18
CA ARG A 72 6.13 4.82 -9.31
C ARG A 72 5.56 5.77 -8.27
N ASP A 73 4.56 6.57 -8.65
CA ASP A 73 3.87 7.45 -7.71
C ASP A 73 3.15 6.67 -6.61
N ARG A 74 2.45 5.57 -6.96
CA ARG A 74 1.77 4.74 -5.98
C ARG A 74 2.73 3.97 -5.07
N LEU A 75 3.86 3.49 -5.59
CA LEU A 75 4.92 2.86 -4.78
C LEU A 75 5.54 3.85 -3.80
N THR A 76 5.83 5.06 -4.27
CA THR A 76 6.29 6.17 -3.42
C THR A 76 5.25 6.53 -2.36
N LEU A 77 3.97 6.56 -2.72
CA LEU A 77 2.87 6.77 -1.79
C LEU A 77 2.84 5.67 -0.72
N ALA A 78 2.92 4.39 -1.10
CA ALA A 78 2.97 3.27 -0.17
C ALA A 78 4.18 3.33 0.79
N ALA A 79 5.35 3.73 0.28
CA ALA A 79 6.54 3.96 1.12
C ALA A 79 6.31 5.10 2.13
N ARG A 80 5.68 6.20 1.72
CA ARG A 80 5.30 7.29 2.63
C ARG A 80 4.31 6.84 3.69
N VAL A 81 3.31 6.02 3.34
CA VAL A 81 2.36 5.43 4.31
C VAL A 81 3.12 4.59 5.35
N ARG A 82 3.98 3.67 4.90
CA ARG A 82 4.81 2.85 5.80
C ARG A 82 5.68 3.70 6.73
N ASN A 83 6.27 4.79 6.23
CA ASN A 83 7.06 5.70 7.06
C ASN A 83 6.20 6.40 8.12
N ARG A 84 4.93 6.74 7.83
CA ARG A 84 4.04 7.35 8.81
C ARG A 84 3.55 6.38 9.88
N LEU A 85 3.60 5.07 9.61
CA LEU A 85 3.34 4.05 10.63
C LEU A 85 4.48 3.92 11.66
N ALA A 86 5.59 4.66 11.56
CA ALA A 86 6.67 4.63 12.55
C ALA A 86 6.20 4.96 13.99
N VAL A 87 5.05 5.63 14.15
CA VAL A 87 4.38 5.85 15.44
C VAL A 87 3.89 4.56 16.11
N ASP A 88 3.77 3.46 15.34
CA ASP A 88 3.46 2.11 15.79
C ASP A 88 4.42 1.11 15.09
N PRO A 89 5.61 0.87 15.66
CA PRO A 89 6.62 -0.01 15.04
C PRO A 89 6.15 -1.45 14.83
N GLY A 90 5.21 -1.93 15.66
CA GLY A 90 4.62 -3.26 15.51
C GLY A 90 3.74 -3.35 14.26
N LEU A 91 2.89 -2.34 14.04
CA LEU A 91 2.08 -2.22 12.83
C LEU A 91 2.95 -1.96 11.59
N GLN A 92 3.94 -1.08 11.69
CA GLN A 92 4.88 -0.79 10.59
C GLN A 92 5.62 -2.05 10.10
N ARG A 93 6.12 -2.89 11.02
CA ARG A 93 6.81 -4.15 10.65
C ARG A 93 5.88 -5.20 10.05
N ARG A 94 4.58 -5.14 10.36
CA ARG A 94 3.55 -6.03 9.81
C ARG A 94 2.96 -5.55 8.49
N LEU A 95 3.22 -4.30 8.10
CA LEU A 95 2.81 -3.78 6.80
C LEU A 95 3.76 -4.29 5.70
N GLN A 96 3.19 -4.91 4.67
CA GLN A 96 3.87 -5.25 3.42
C GLN A 96 3.21 -4.54 2.24
N VAL A 97 3.97 -4.37 1.17
CA VAL A 97 3.51 -3.80 -0.09
C VAL A 97 3.66 -4.87 -1.15
N LEU A 98 2.55 -5.25 -1.77
CA LEU A 98 2.49 -6.28 -2.80
C LEU A 98 2.24 -5.59 -4.13
N PHE A 99 3.14 -5.79 -5.10
CA PHE A 99 2.96 -5.31 -6.46
C PHE A 99 2.72 -6.50 -7.39
N VAL A 100 1.50 -6.64 -7.89
CA VAL A 100 1.15 -7.69 -8.84
C VAL A 100 1.36 -7.18 -10.25
N TYR A 101 2.24 -7.84 -10.99
CA TYR A 101 2.46 -7.58 -12.40
C TYR A 101 1.35 -8.21 -13.24
N LEU A 102 0.68 -7.41 -14.08
CA LEU A 102 -0.46 -7.82 -14.92
C LEU A 102 -0.13 -7.76 -16.42
N GLY A 103 1.15 -7.67 -16.79
CA GLY A 103 1.59 -7.57 -18.19
C GLY A 103 2.00 -8.92 -18.80
N PRO A 104 2.24 -8.96 -20.12
CA PRO A 104 2.91 -10.10 -20.75
C PRO A 104 4.36 -10.21 -20.23
N GLU A 105 4.90 -11.44 -20.23
CA GLU A 105 6.26 -11.70 -19.76
C GLU A 105 7.31 -10.96 -20.62
N GLU A 106 7.10 -10.91 -21.93
CA GLU A 106 8.01 -10.27 -22.89
C GLU A 106 8.15 -8.75 -22.68
N GLY A 107 7.13 -8.12 -22.08
CA GLY A 107 7.11 -6.67 -21.80
C GLY A 107 7.71 -6.29 -20.45
N ARG A 108 8.20 -7.27 -19.68
CA ARG A 108 8.63 -7.08 -18.30
C ARG A 108 10.06 -6.52 -18.23
N PRO A 109 10.32 -5.51 -17.39
CA PRO A 109 11.69 -5.13 -17.08
C PRO A 109 12.42 -6.24 -16.31
N PRO A 110 13.64 -6.62 -16.74
CA PRO A 110 14.39 -7.72 -16.13
C PRO A 110 14.74 -7.48 -14.66
N ASP A 111 14.75 -6.23 -14.22
CA ASP A 111 15.10 -5.76 -12.88
C ASP A 111 13.87 -5.32 -12.06
N LEU A 112 12.63 -5.65 -12.49
CA LEU A 112 11.40 -5.22 -11.82
C LEU A 112 11.41 -5.53 -10.31
N GLY A 113 11.81 -6.74 -9.92
CA GLY A 113 11.92 -7.13 -8.51
C GLY A 113 12.86 -6.22 -7.72
N GLU A 114 14.02 -5.89 -8.27
CA GLU A 114 15.00 -4.99 -7.65
C GLU A 114 14.48 -3.55 -7.55
N GLN A 115 13.85 -3.05 -8.61
CA GLN A 115 13.24 -1.71 -8.62
C GLN A 115 12.15 -1.57 -7.54
N ILE A 116 11.31 -2.60 -7.35
CA ILE A 116 10.29 -2.60 -6.30
C ILE A 116 10.94 -2.69 -4.91
N ARG A 117 11.94 -3.58 -4.73
CA ARG A 117 12.67 -3.77 -3.48
C ARG A 117 13.39 -2.50 -3.00
N PHE A 118 13.80 -1.61 -3.91
CA PHE A 118 14.41 -0.32 -3.57
C PHE A 118 13.55 0.54 -2.62
N HIS A 119 12.22 0.38 -2.65
CA HIS A 119 11.31 1.08 -1.72
C HIS A 119 11.30 0.49 -0.30
N GLY A 120 11.83 -0.71 -0.11
CA GLY A 120 12.11 -1.33 1.18
C GLY A 120 11.96 -2.86 1.20
N GLU A 121 12.47 -3.49 2.25
CA GLU A 121 12.53 -4.95 2.40
C GLU A 121 11.19 -5.70 2.35
N ARG A 122 10.06 -5.01 2.52
CA ARG A 122 8.71 -5.62 2.44
C ARG A 122 7.92 -5.15 1.23
N PHE A 123 8.61 -4.72 0.19
CA PHE A 123 8.04 -4.48 -1.13
C PHE A 123 8.30 -5.72 -1.98
N ILE A 124 7.21 -6.43 -2.28
CA ILE A 124 7.23 -7.76 -2.88
C ILE A 124 6.58 -7.65 -4.25
N THR A 125 7.26 -8.08 -5.30
CA THR A 125 6.67 -8.27 -6.62
C THR A 125 6.05 -9.66 -6.66
N LEU A 126 4.82 -9.76 -7.13
CA LEU A 126 4.10 -11.02 -7.28
C LEU A 126 3.79 -11.27 -8.76
N GLU A 127 4.07 -12.49 -9.18
CA GLU A 127 4.16 -12.88 -10.59
C GLU A 127 3.40 -14.18 -10.81
N ASP A 128 2.72 -14.23 -11.95
CA ASP A 128 1.89 -15.38 -12.33
C ASP A 128 2.75 -16.50 -12.93
N PRO A 129 2.44 -17.77 -12.65
CA PRO A 129 2.25 -18.75 -13.71
C PRO A 129 0.88 -18.47 -14.38
N PRO A 130 0.75 -18.47 -15.72
CA PRO A 130 -0.26 -17.76 -16.56
C PRO A 130 -1.80 -17.83 -16.26
N SER A 131 -2.27 -18.25 -15.08
CA SER A 131 -3.69 -18.45 -14.75
C SER A 131 -4.09 -18.11 -13.29
N ALA A 132 -3.18 -17.66 -12.41
CA ALA A 132 -3.44 -17.53 -10.96
C ALA A 132 -3.66 -16.09 -10.46
N THR A 133 -3.45 -15.06 -11.27
CA THR A 133 -3.62 -13.66 -10.83
C THR A 133 -5.06 -13.17 -10.70
N ALA A 134 -6.06 -13.91 -11.19
CA ALA A 134 -7.47 -13.48 -11.23
C ALA A 134 -8.03 -12.94 -9.88
N PRO A 135 -7.73 -13.53 -8.70
CA PRO A 135 -8.22 -13.03 -7.41
C PRO A 135 -7.60 -11.68 -7.01
N LEU A 136 -6.40 -11.37 -7.53
CA LEU A 136 -5.65 -10.15 -7.24
C LEU A 136 -5.70 -9.15 -8.41
N ALA A 137 -6.13 -9.55 -9.61
CA ALA A 137 -6.29 -8.71 -10.78
C ALA A 137 -7.63 -7.95 -10.71
N SER A 138 -7.65 -6.85 -9.93
CA SER A 138 -8.83 -5.99 -9.78
C SER A 138 -8.46 -4.54 -10.13
N PRO A 139 -9.43 -3.62 -10.32
CA PRO A 139 -9.22 -2.32 -10.94
C PRO A 139 -8.13 -1.46 -10.25
N PRO A 140 -7.57 -0.48 -10.98
CA PRO A 140 -6.46 0.34 -10.51
C PRO A 140 -6.76 1.03 -9.17
N GLY A 141 -5.79 1.04 -8.28
CA GLY A 141 -5.87 1.62 -6.94
C GLY A 141 -4.90 0.96 -5.97
N ILE A 142 -4.83 1.49 -4.75
CA ILE A 142 -4.10 0.85 -3.65
C ILE A 142 -5.12 0.15 -2.76
N ARG A 143 -5.18 -1.17 -2.86
CA ARG A 143 -6.10 -1.99 -2.06
C ARG A 143 -5.53 -2.29 -0.69
N LEU A 144 -6.37 -2.32 0.33
CA LEU A 144 -5.98 -2.65 1.69
C LEU A 144 -6.49 -4.04 2.06
N ILE A 145 -5.58 -4.95 2.36
CA ILE A 145 -5.86 -6.28 2.90
C ILE A 145 -5.50 -6.29 4.37
N GLY A 146 -6.43 -6.73 5.22
CA GLY A 146 -6.22 -6.88 6.65
C GLY A 146 -5.46 -8.14 7.04
N PRO A 147 -5.11 -8.30 8.33
CA PRO A 147 -4.27 -9.40 8.84
C PRO A 147 -4.89 -10.80 8.76
N ARG A 148 -6.16 -10.90 8.38
CA ARG A 148 -6.85 -12.17 8.13
C ARG A 148 -6.90 -12.54 6.63
N GLY A 149 -6.13 -11.84 5.78
CA GLY A 149 -6.14 -12.05 4.34
C GLY A 149 -7.44 -11.60 3.64
N ARG A 150 -8.21 -10.71 4.26
CA ARG A 150 -9.46 -10.17 3.70
C ARG A 150 -9.25 -8.76 3.14
N LEU A 151 -9.77 -8.52 1.95
CA LEU A 151 -9.80 -7.20 1.31
C LEU A 151 -10.82 -6.32 2.05
N LEU A 152 -10.36 -5.16 2.53
CA LEU A 152 -11.18 -4.21 3.30
C LEU A 152 -11.72 -3.07 2.44
N GLY A 153 -11.02 -2.73 1.37
CA GLY A 153 -11.37 -1.61 0.50
C GLY A 153 -10.21 -1.13 -0.36
N THR A 154 -10.43 -0.01 -1.03
CA THR A 154 -9.45 0.61 -1.93
C THR A 154 -9.23 2.07 -1.54
N PHE A 155 -7.97 2.46 -1.42
CA PHE A 155 -7.59 3.86 -1.34
C PHE A 155 -7.57 4.46 -2.76
N PRO A 156 -8.18 5.63 -2.96
CA PRO A 156 -8.04 6.39 -4.20
C PRO A 156 -6.58 6.70 -4.54
N ASP A 157 -6.24 6.78 -5.83
CA ASP A 157 -4.86 7.02 -6.28
C ASP A 157 -4.23 8.31 -5.75
N ARG A 158 -5.05 9.33 -5.50
CA ARG A 158 -4.63 10.64 -4.96
C ARG A 158 -4.88 10.76 -3.46
N SER A 159 -4.67 9.69 -2.71
CA SER A 159 -4.82 9.69 -1.26
C SER A 159 -3.67 10.38 -0.53
N ASN A 160 -3.97 11.04 0.57
CA ASN A 160 -2.95 11.59 1.47
C ASN A 160 -2.32 10.45 2.29
N PRO A 161 -0.98 10.25 2.26
CA PRO A 161 -0.32 9.16 2.98
C PRO A 161 -0.52 9.20 4.50
N ALA A 162 -0.62 10.40 5.09
CA ALA A 162 -0.88 10.53 6.52
C ALA A 162 -2.31 10.07 6.87
N ALA A 163 -3.29 10.42 6.04
CA ALA A 163 -4.67 9.98 6.23
C ALA A 163 -4.81 8.46 6.02
N MET A 164 -4.16 7.89 5.00
CA MET A 164 -4.10 6.43 4.82
C MET A 164 -3.48 5.72 6.04
N ALA A 165 -2.36 6.22 6.56
CA ALA A 165 -1.71 5.65 7.73
C ALA A 165 -2.61 5.73 8.98
N GLN A 166 -3.29 6.86 9.21
CA GLN A 166 -4.26 7.00 10.30
C GLN A 166 -5.44 6.04 10.16
N GLU A 167 -5.92 5.81 8.93
CA GLU A 167 -6.96 4.82 8.66
C GLU A 167 -6.53 3.41 9.03
N ILE A 168 -5.32 3.01 8.63
CA ILE A 168 -4.74 1.69 8.95
C ILE A 168 -4.55 1.55 10.47
N ILE A 169 -4.07 2.60 11.15
CA ILE A 169 -3.93 2.62 12.62
C ILE A 169 -5.29 2.46 13.29
N ARG A 170 -6.31 3.18 12.83
CA ARG A 170 -7.67 3.08 13.37
C ARG A 170 -8.20 1.66 13.20
N LEU A 171 -8.11 1.11 12.00
CA LEU A 171 -8.53 -0.27 11.70
C LEU A 171 -7.77 -1.32 12.51
N ALA A 172 -6.48 -1.13 12.75
CA ALA A 172 -5.67 -2.04 13.55
C ALA A 172 -6.00 -2.01 15.05
N ARG A 173 -6.62 -0.93 15.53
CA ARG A 173 -7.04 -0.76 16.94
C ARG A 173 -8.51 -1.07 17.16
N SER A 174 -9.33 -0.99 16.12
CA SER A 174 -10.73 -1.37 16.18
C SER A 174 -10.87 -2.89 16.36
N PRO A 175 -11.75 -3.36 17.27
CA PRO A 175 -12.19 -4.75 17.24
C PRO A 175 -12.84 -5.02 15.89
N ASP A 176 -12.51 -6.17 15.30
CA ASP A 176 -12.87 -6.51 13.92
C ASP A 176 -14.40 -6.47 13.73
N PRO A 177 -14.95 -5.65 12.83
CA PRO A 177 -16.40 -5.62 12.58
C PRO A 177 -16.92 -6.93 11.94
N ALA A 178 -16.04 -7.85 11.54
CA ALA A 178 -16.40 -9.20 11.08
C ALA A 178 -16.33 -10.26 12.19
N ALA A 179 -16.39 -9.86 13.46
CA ALA A 179 -16.48 -10.75 14.61
C ALA A 179 -17.93 -11.15 14.99
N GLU A 180 -18.92 -10.68 14.23
CA GLU A 180 -20.32 -11.15 14.28
C GLU A 180 -20.64 -12.04 13.07
#